data_AF-A0A4W5N990-F1
#
_entry.id   AF-A0A4W5N990-F1
#
_cell.length_a   1.000
_cell.length_b   1.000
_cell.length_c   1.000
_cell.angle_alpha   90.00
_cell.angle_beta   90.00
_cell.angle_gamma   90.00
#
_symmetry.space_group_name_H-M   'P 1'
#
loop_
_entity.id
_entity.type
_entity.pdbx_description
1 polymer ?
#
loop_
_entity_poly.entity_id
_entity_poly.type
_entity_poly.pdbx_seq_one_letter_code
_entity_poly.pdbx_strand_id
1 'polypeptide(L)'
;MWLISITFLSIGYGDMVPHTYCGKGVCLLTGIMGAGCTALVVAVVARKSELTRAEKHVHNFMMDTQLYKRVKNTAANVLRETWLIYKHTKLVKKIDHARVRKHQRKFLQAIHQLRRVKLEQMKLTDQANTLVDLAKTQNMIYDLVSDLQLRSEELEKRIGSLDDKLDSILVDLQALPSLLSQAVTQQHKDFLDGLLHWVPARCQRSLSTAPQTIPYS
;
A
#
# COMPACT_ATOMS: atom_id res chain seq x y z
N MET A 1 -34.60 -39.02 -14.99
CA MET A 1 -33.68 -38.02 -15.57
C MET A 1 -34.31 -36.64 -15.72
N TRP A 2 -35.57 -36.54 -16.15
CA TRP A 2 -36.27 -35.25 -16.33
C TRP A 2 -36.39 -34.39 -15.06
N LEU A 3 -36.89 -34.97 -13.95
CA LEU A 3 -37.03 -34.27 -12.65
C LEU A 3 -35.72 -33.59 -12.20
N ILE A 4 -34.60 -34.33 -12.24
CA ILE A 4 -33.28 -33.87 -11.78
C ILE A 4 -32.80 -32.63 -12.55
N SER A 5 -33.06 -32.55 -13.86
CA SER A 5 -32.64 -31.42 -14.70
C SER A 5 -33.42 -30.14 -14.37
N ILE A 6 -34.71 -30.27 -14.04
CA ILE A 6 -35.61 -29.15 -13.71
C ILE A 6 -35.31 -28.61 -12.31
N THR A 7 -34.99 -29.50 -11.37
CA THR A 7 -34.52 -29.10 -10.05
C THR A 7 -33.14 -28.45 -10.11
N PHE A 8 -32.24 -28.96 -10.96
CA PHE A 8 -30.90 -28.38 -11.16
C PHE A 8 -31.00 -26.94 -11.71
N LEU A 9 -31.91 -26.70 -12.67
CA LEU A 9 -32.16 -25.37 -13.22
C LEU A 9 -33.03 -24.48 -12.31
N SER A 10 -33.46 -25.00 -11.15
CA SER A 10 -34.31 -24.30 -10.17
C SER A 10 -35.65 -23.78 -10.74
N ILE A 11 -36.23 -24.44 -11.75
CA ILE A 11 -37.52 -24.04 -12.34
C ILE A 11 -38.71 -24.55 -11.51
N GLY A 12 -38.70 -25.85 -11.18
CA GLY A 12 -39.68 -26.47 -10.27
C GLY A 12 -41.15 -26.37 -10.70
N TYR A 13 -41.54 -26.95 -11.83
CA TYR A 13 -42.94 -26.93 -12.31
C TYR A 13 -43.96 -27.56 -11.35
N GLY A 14 -43.54 -28.53 -10.52
CA GLY A 14 -44.39 -29.12 -9.46
C GLY A 14 -45.33 -30.24 -9.90
N ASP A 15 -45.21 -30.73 -11.13
CA ASP A 15 -46.00 -31.80 -11.73
C ASP A 15 -45.55 -33.21 -11.32
N MET A 16 -44.27 -33.38 -10.98
CA MET A 16 -43.75 -34.58 -10.30
C MET A 16 -43.03 -34.19 -9.00
N VAL A 17 -43.40 -34.81 -7.88
CA VAL A 17 -42.79 -34.56 -6.56
C VAL A 17 -42.30 -35.88 -5.95
N PRO A 18 -41.06 -35.97 -5.43
CA PRO A 18 -40.59 -37.18 -4.77
C PRO A 18 -41.33 -37.37 -3.44
N HIS A 19 -42.08 -38.46 -3.33
CA HIS A 19 -42.80 -38.81 -2.10
C HIS A 19 -41.92 -39.51 -1.05
N THR A 20 -40.79 -40.10 -1.46
CA THR A 20 -39.86 -40.79 -0.56
C THR A 20 -38.87 -39.81 0.09
N TYR A 21 -38.47 -40.09 1.34
CA TYR A 21 -37.46 -39.29 2.06
C TYR A 21 -36.11 -39.24 1.34
N CYS A 22 -35.69 -40.36 0.74
CA CYS A 22 -34.47 -40.42 -0.08
C CYS A 22 -34.57 -39.54 -1.33
N GLY A 23 -35.72 -39.55 -2.02
CA GLY A 23 -35.95 -38.69 -3.19
C GLY A 23 -35.97 -37.20 -2.86
N LYS A 24 -36.53 -36.82 -1.70
CA LYS A 24 -36.49 -35.44 -1.20
C LYS A 24 -35.06 -34.98 -0.90
N GLY A 25 -34.24 -35.84 -0.30
CA GLY A 25 -32.82 -35.56 -0.04
C GLY A 25 -32.02 -35.36 -1.32
N VAL A 26 -32.18 -36.24 -2.32
CA VAL A 26 -31.52 -36.12 -3.63
C VAL A 26 -31.94 -34.84 -4.37
N CYS A 27 -33.23 -34.48 -4.31
CA CYS A 27 -33.76 -33.25 -4.89
C CYS A 27 -33.11 -32.01 -4.28
N LEU A 28 -32.98 -31.96 -2.94
CA LEU A 28 -32.34 -30.86 -2.23
C LEU A 28 -30.85 -30.71 -2.60
N LEU A 29 -30.10 -31.82 -2.60
CA LEU A 29 -28.69 -31.80 -2.97
C LEU A 29 -28.47 -31.36 -4.42
N THR A 30 -29.34 -31.80 -5.32
CA THR A 30 -29.32 -31.39 -6.74
C THR A 30 -29.59 -29.89 -6.88
N GLY A 31 -30.53 -29.34 -6.12
CA GLY A 31 -30.82 -27.91 -6.12
C GLY A 31 -29.65 -27.07 -5.61
N ILE A 32 -28.98 -27.50 -4.54
CA ILE A 32 -27.77 -26.82 -4.01
C ILE A 32 -26.65 -26.84 -5.04
N MET A 33 -26.39 -27.99 -5.68
CA MET A 33 -25.41 -28.08 -6.76
C MET A 33 -25.78 -27.18 -7.95
N GLY A 34 -27.03 -27.16 -8.38
CA GLY A 34 -27.51 -26.33 -9.49
C GLY A 34 -27.36 -24.83 -9.23
N ALA A 35 -27.68 -24.38 -8.02
CA ALA A 35 -27.44 -23.02 -7.57
C ALA A 35 -25.93 -22.68 -7.55
N GLY A 36 -25.09 -23.60 -7.04
CA GLY A 36 -23.63 -23.45 -7.05
C GLY A 36 -23.06 -23.33 -8.46
N CYS A 37 -23.48 -24.19 -9.40
CA CYS A 37 -23.08 -24.13 -10.80
C CYS A 37 -23.49 -22.80 -11.45
N THR A 38 -24.72 -22.34 -11.21
CA THR A 38 -25.21 -21.06 -11.75
C THR A 38 -24.41 -19.89 -11.19
N ALA A 39 -24.11 -19.88 -9.89
CA ALA A 39 -23.29 -18.84 -9.26
C ALA A 39 -21.87 -18.80 -9.84
N LEU A 40 -21.25 -19.96 -10.07
CA LEU A 40 -19.94 -20.03 -10.71
C LEU A 40 -19.97 -19.50 -12.15
N VAL A 41 -20.99 -19.86 -12.94
CA VAL A 41 -21.15 -19.33 -14.31
C VAL A 41 -21.31 -17.82 -14.30
N VAL A 42 -22.17 -17.26 -13.44
CA VAL A 42 -22.35 -15.81 -13.32
C VAL A 42 -21.04 -15.12 -12.88
N ALA A 43 -20.31 -15.70 -11.93
CA ALA A 43 -19.02 -15.16 -11.47
C ALA A 43 -17.96 -15.18 -12.58
N VAL A 44 -17.88 -16.25 -13.37
CA VAL A 44 -16.96 -16.36 -14.50
C VAL A 44 -17.35 -15.38 -15.62
N VAL A 45 -18.64 -15.29 -15.95
CA VAL A 45 -19.16 -14.34 -16.92
C VAL A 45 -18.85 -12.91 -16.47
N ALA A 46 -19.06 -12.56 -15.20
CA ALA A 46 -18.69 -11.25 -14.67
C ALA A 46 -17.19 -10.96 -14.84
N ARG A 47 -16.31 -11.89 -14.47
CA ARG A 47 -14.86 -11.75 -14.65
C ARG A 47 -14.43 -11.65 -16.12
N LYS A 48 -15.13 -12.32 -17.03
CA LYS A 48 -14.89 -12.25 -18.48
C LYS A 48 -15.53 -11.02 -19.13
N SER A 49 -16.56 -10.44 -18.50
CA SER A 49 -17.28 -9.24 -18.98
C SER A 49 -16.69 -7.95 -18.43
N GLU A 50 -15.85 -8.02 -17.41
CA GLU A 50 -14.88 -6.97 -17.11
C GLU A 50 -13.88 -6.90 -18.27
N LEU A 51 -14.25 -6.15 -19.33
CA LEU A 51 -13.47 -5.90 -20.56
C LEU A 51 -11.97 -6.01 -20.29
N THR A 52 -11.29 -6.83 -21.10
CA THR A 52 -9.85 -7.03 -20.96
C THR A 52 -9.13 -5.69 -21.04
N ARG A 53 -8.00 -5.55 -20.34
CA ARG A 53 -7.26 -4.27 -20.20
C ARG A 53 -6.95 -3.61 -21.56
N ALA A 54 -6.74 -4.42 -22.60
CA ALA A 54 -6.52 -3.97 -23.97
C ALA A 54 -7.80 -3.41 -24.64
N GLU A 55 -8.94 -4.09 -24.49
CA GLU A 55 -10.24 -3.63 -25.02
C GLU A 55 -10.67 -2.31 -24.36
N LYS A 56 -10.43 -2.15 -23.05
CA LYS A 56 -10.69 -0.87 -22.36
C LYS A 56 -9.86 0.28 -22.94
N HIS A 57 -8.59 0.03 -23.28
CA HIS A 57 -7.72 1.04 -23.85
C HIS A 57 -8.18 1.44 -25.26
N VAL A 58 -8.55 0.47 -26.10
CA VAL A 58 -9.08 0.72 -27.44
C VAL A 58 -10.44 1.43 -27.37
N HIS A 59 -11.33 1.02 -26.46
CA HIS A 59 -12.63 1.67 -26.26
C HIS A 59 -12.46 3.11 -25.75
N ASN A 60 -11.54 3.37 -24.83
CA ASN A 60 -11.26 4.71 -24.34
C ASN A 60 -10.72 5.60 -25.47
N PHE A 61 -9.77 5.11 -26.26
CA PHE A 61 -9.24 5.83 -27.42
C PHE A 61 -10.32 6.15 -28.46
N MET A 62 -11.18 5.17 -28.75
CA MET A 62 -12.29 5.35 -29.69
C MET A 62 -13.31 6.36 -29.16
N MET A 63 -13.67 6.27 -27.88
CA MET A 63 -14.59 7.19 -27.20
C MET A 63 -14.04 8.63 -27.19
N ASP A 64 -12.76 8.81 -26.88
CA ASP A 64 -12.08 10.11 -26.88
C ASP A 64 -12.06 10.73 -28.28
N THR A 65 -11.75 9.92 -29.30
CA THR A 65 -11.76 10.35 -30.70
C THR A 65 -13.17 10.78 -31.15
N GLN A 66 -14.21 10.03 -30.75
CA GLN A 66 -15.59 10.37 -31.07
C GLN A 66 -16.07 11.63 -30.33
N LEU A 67 -15.73 11.77 -29.06
CA LEU A 67 -16.07 12.96 -28.26
C LEU A 67 -15.43 14.21 -28.84
N TYR A 68 -14.15 14.15 -29.20
CA TYR A 68 -13.45 15.27 -29.82
C TYR A 68 -14.10 15.69 -31.15
N LYS A 69 -14.51 14.72 -31.98
CA LYS A 69 -15.29 15.00 -33.21
C LYS A 69 -16.66 15.62 -32.89
N ARG A 70 -17.37 15.14 -31.87
CA ARG A 70 -18.67 15.70 -31.45
C ARG A 70 -18.55 17.13 -30.91
N VAL A 71 -17.51 17.45 -30.15
CA VAL A 71 -17.22 18.83 -29.70
C VAL A 71 -17.05 19.74 -30.90
N LYS A 72 -16.20 19.37 -31.86
CA LYS A 72 -15.96 20.18 -33.08
C LYS A 72 -17.23 20.39 -33.88
N ASN A 73 -18.00 19.34 -34.13
CA ASN A 73 -19.26 19.44 -34.89
C ASN A 73 -20.29 20.32 -34.18
N THR A 74 -20.41 20.18 -32.86
CA THR A 74 -21.37 20.98 -32.08
C THR A 74 -20.95 22.44 -32.01
N ALA A 75 -19.66 22.73 -31.83
CA ALA A 75 -19.13 24.09 -31.89
C ALA A 75 -19.35 24.74 -33.27
N ALA A 76 -19.16 23.99 -34.36
CA ALA A 76 -19.46 24.47 -35.70
C ALA A 76 -20.96 24.81 -35.88
N ASN A 77 -21.86 24.00 -35.30
CA ASN A 77 -23.29 24.30 -35.31
C ASN A 77 -23.64 25.56 -34.51
N VAL A 78 -22.99 25.78 -33.36
CA VAL A 78 -23.15 27.03 -32.58
C VAL A 78 -22.80 28.24 -33.46
N LEU A 79 -21.61 28.23 -34.09
CA LEU A 79 -21.17 29.32 -34.97
C LEU A 79 -22.11 29.53 -36.16
N ARG A 80 -22.56 28.44 -36.80
CA ARG A 80 -23.51 28.48 -37.91
C ARG A 80 -24.82 29.15 -37.52
N GLU A 81 -25.41 28.75 -36.40
CA GLU A 81 -26.68 29.31 -35.94
C GLU A 81 -26.52 30.76 -35.45
N THR A 82 -25.40 31.12 -34.79
CA THR A 82 -25.08 32.52 -34.45
C THR A 82 -25.01 33.40 -35.69
N TRP A 83 -24.30 32.95 -36.73
CA TRP A 83 -24.21 33.66 -38.01
C TRP A 83 -25.58 33.83 -38.67
N LEU A 84 -26.40 32.77 -38.72
CA LEU A 84 -27.74 32.81 -39.32
C LEU A 84 -28.69 33.74 -38.56
N ILE A 85 -28.60 33.79 -37.22
CA ILE A 85 -29.32 34.76 -36.41
C ILE A 85 -28.88 36.18 -36.77
N TYR A 86 -27.57 36.46 -36.83
CA TYR A 86 -27.05 37.77 -37.19
C TYR A 86 -27.50 38.19 -38.60
N LYS A 87 -27.38 37.29 -39.58
CA LYS A 87 -27.83 37.51 -40.96
C LYS A 87 -29.30 37.93 -41.02
N HIS A 88 -30.20 37.18 -40.37
CA HIS A 88 -31.63 37.41 -40.43
C HIS A 88 -32.15 38.53 -39.51
N THR A 89 -31.31 39.09 -38.64
CA THR A 89 -31.66 40.20 -37.74
C THR A 89 -31.02 41.53 -38.13
N LYS A 90 -29.83 41.52 -38.75
CA LYS A 90 -29.04 42.74 -39.04
C LYS A 90 -28.73 42.97 -40.52
N LEU A 91 -28.71 41.93 -41.36
CA LEU A 91 -28.34 42.04 -42.78
C LEU A 91 -29.54 42.06 -43.75
N VAL A 92 -30.78 42.05 -43.24
CA VAL A 92 -32.00 42.04 -44.08
C VAL A 92 -32.86 43.26 -43.78
N LYS A 93 -33.40 43.89 -44.84
CA LYS A 93 -34.22 45.11 -44.78
C LYS A 93 -35.57 44.93 -44.06
N LYS A 94 -36.12 43.71 -44.05
CA LYS A 94 -37.33 43.30 -43.31
C LYS A 94 -37.03 42.03 -42.50
N ILE A 95 -37.36 42.03 -41.21
CA ILE A 95 -37.00 40.95 -40.29
C ILE A 95 -38.10 39.88 -40.25
N ASP A 96 -37.76 38.64 -40.58
CA ASP A 96 -38.65 37.49 -40.46
C ASP A 96 -38.55 36.87 -39.05
N HIS A 97 -39.39 37.32 -38.12
CA HIS A 97 -39.39 36.84 -36.72
C HIS A 97 -39.56 35.31 -36.60
N ALA A 98 -40.31 34.67 -37.50
CA ALA A 98 -40.47 33.21 -37.50
C ALA A 98 -39.16 32.47 -37.81
N ARG A 99 -38.38 32.95 -38.78
CA ARG A 99 -37.07 32.38 -39.13
C ARG A 99 -36.04 32.63 -38.03
N VAL A 100 -36.04 33.82 -37.44
CA VAL A 100 -35.14 34.14 -36.31
C VAL A 100 -35.41 33.21 -35.12
N ARG A 101 -36.68 33.03 -34.72
CA ARG A 101 -37.06 32.09 -33.62
C ARG A 101 -36.68 30.64 -33.91
N LYS A 102 -36.65 30.22 -35.18
CA LYS A 102 -36.19 28.87 -35.57
C LYS A 102 -34.68 28.71 -35.33
N HIS A 103 -33.88 29.67 -35.78
CA HIS A 103 -32.41 29.62 -35.58
C HIS A 103 -32.02 29.84 -34.11
N GLN A 104 -32.76 30.67 -33.36
CA GLN A 104 -32.56 30.83 -31.91
C GLN A 104 -32.78 29.51 -31.15
N ARG A 105 -33.84 28.74 -31.47
CA ARG A 105 -34.07 27.43 -30.86
C ARG A 105 -32.94 26.45 -31.18
N LYS A 106 -32.49 26.40 -32.44
CA LYS A 106 -31.36 25.57 -32.85
C LYS A 106 -30.03 25.98 -32.22
N PHE A 107 -29.78 27.28 -32.10
CA PHE A 107 -28.63 27.84 -31.39
C PHE A 107 -28.64 27.39 -29.92
N LEU A 108 -29.76 27.57 -29.23
CA LEU A 108 -29.90 27.17 -27.84
C LEU A 108 -29.70 25.65 -27.68
N GLN A 109 -30.23 24.84 -28.59
CA GLN A 109 -30.02 23.40 -28.61
C GLN A 109 -28.54 23.05 -28.82
N ALA A 110 -27.85 23.71 -29.75
CA ALA A 110 -26.42 23.51 -29.99
C ALA A 110 -25.56 23.88 -28.77
N ILE A 111 -25.90 24.96 -28.06
CA ILE A 111 -25.24 25.36 -26.80
C ILE A 111 -25.44 24.31 -25.71
N HIS A 112 -26.66 23.78 -25.53
CA HIS A 112 -26.91 22.73 -24.55
C HIS A 112 -26.17 21.44 -24.88
N GLN A 113 -26.14 21.05 -26.16
CA GLN A 113 -25.36 19.91 -26.62
C GLN A 113 -23.86 20.11 -26.36
N LEU A 114 -23.33 21.31 -26.63
CA LEU A 114 -21.91 21.61 -26.40
C LEU A 114 -21.55 21.51 -24.90
N ARG A 115 -22.42 22.02 -24.01
CA ARG A 115 -22.23 21.88 -22.56
C ARG A 115 -22.26 20.42 -22.12
N ARG A 116 -23.20 19.62 -22.63
CA ARG A 116 -23.27 18.18 -22.34
C ARG A 116 -22.00 17.45 -22.74
N VAL A 117 -21.55 17.63 -23.99
CA VAL A 117 -20.33 16.98 -24.49
C VAL A 117 -19.09 17.47 -23.73
N LYS A 118 -19.03 18.75 -23.34
CA LYS A 118 -17.95 19.28 -22.49
C LYS A 118 -17.93 18.62 -21.10
N LEU A 119 -19.09 18.45 -20.46
CA LEU A 119 -19.17 17.77 -19.16
C LEU A 119 -18.73 16.31 -19.26
N GLU A 120 -19.14 15.60 -20.33
CA GLU A 120 -18.67 14.23 -20.60
C GLU A 120 -17.15 14.18 -20.77
N GLN A 121 -16.57 15.14 -21.51
CA GLN A 121 -15.12 15.24 -21.69
C GLN A 121 -14.39 15.51 -20.37
N MET A 122 -14.90 16.43 -19.53
CA MET A 122 -14.33 16.73 -18.21
C MET A 122 -14.37 15.50 -17.30
N LYS A 123 -15.48 14.75 -17.29
CA LYS A 123 -15.60 13.52 -16.50
C LYS A 123 -14.55 12.47 -16.87
N LEU A 124 -14.30 12.26 -18.17
CA LEU A 124 -13.24 11.33 -18.61
C LEU A 124 -11.84 11.83 -18.25
N THR A 125 -11.62 13.14 -18.36
CA THR A 125 -10.35 13.76 -17.99
C THR A 125 -10.09 13.63 -16.48
N ASP A 126 -11.10 13.86 -15.64
CA ASP A 126 -10.99 13.71 -14.19
C ASP A 126 -10.72 12.26 -13.78
N GLN A 127 -11.35 11.28 -14.45
CA GLN A 127 -11.05 9.86 -14.23
C GLN A 127 -9.61 9.47 -14.60
N ALA A 128 -9.03 10.09 -15.63
CA ALA A 128 -7.62 9.89 -15.97
C ALA A 128 -6.70 10.57 -14.94
N ASN A 129 -7.04 11.78 -14.51
CA ASN A 129 -6.27 12.53 -13.52
C ASN A 129 -6.23 11.85 -12.15
N THR A 130 -7.34 11.28 -11.68
CA THR A 130 -7.38 10.55 -10.38
C THR A 130 -6.44 9.35 -10.37
N LEU A 131 -6.32 8.60 -11.48
CA LEU A 131 -5.37 7.50 -11.59
C LEU A 131 -3.91 8.00 -11.54
N VAL A 132 -3.63 9.10 -12.23
CA VAL A 132 -2.30 9.72 -12.23
C VAL A 132 -1.93 10.24 -10.85
N ASP A 133 -2.85 10.89 -10.16
CA ASP A 133 -2.62 11.42 -8.81
C ASP A 133 -2.48 10.29 -7.78
N LEU A 134 -3.17 9.16 -7.97
CA LEU A 134 -2.93 7.95 -7.16
C LEU A 134 -1.52 7.41 -7.37
N ALA A 135 -1.04 7.31 -8.61
CA ALA A 135 0.32 6.86 -8.92
C ALA A 135 1.39 7.80 -8.32
N LYS A 136 1.18 9.12 -8.40
CA LYS A 136 2.07 10.10 -7.76
C LYS A 136 2.08 9.94 -6.25
N THR A 137 0.91 9.76 -5.63
CA THR A 137 0.79 9.53 -4.19
C THR A 137 1.52 8.26 -3.76
N GLN A 138 1.42 7.18 -4.54
CA GLN A 138 2.16 5.94 -4.30
C GLN A 138 3.68 6.15 -4.36
N ASN A 139 4.18 6.89 -5.35
CA ASN A 139 5.61 7.21 -5.44
C ASN A 139 6.09 8.04 -4.23
N MET A 140 5.35 9.08 -3.85
CA MET A 140 5.69 9.88 -2.66
C MET A 140 5.67 9.05 -1.37
N ILE A 141 4.71 8.13 -1.23
CA ILE A 141 4.66 7.22 -0.08
C ILE A 141 5.89 6.30 -0.07
N TYR A 142 6.28 5.77 -1.23
CA TYR A 142 7.46 4.91 -1.32
C TYR A 142 8.73 5.64 -0.89
N ASP A 143 8.93 6.87 -1.38
CA ASP A 143 10.08 7.70 -1.02
C ASP A 143 10.10 7.99 0.49
N LEU A 144 8.95 8.36 1.07
CA LEU A 144 8.82 8.63 2.50
C LEU A 144 9.10 7.38 3.36
N VAL A 145 8.61 6.22 2.93
CA VAL A 145 8.84 4.94 3.63
C VAL A 145 10.33 4.57 3.57
N SER A 146 10.97 4.75 2.42
CA SER A 146 12.42 4.53 2.27
C SER A 146 13.22 5.45 3.20
N ASP A 147 12.89 6.73 3.27
CA ASP A 147 13.53 7.69 4.17
C ASP A 147 13.32 7.32 5.65
N LEU A 148 12.11 6.85 6.01
CA LEU A 148 11.81 6.38 7.36
C LEU A 148 12.61 5.13 7.72
N GLN A 149 12.76 4.18 6.78
CA GLN A 149 13.57 2.99 6.98
C GLN A 149 15.04 3.34 7.22
N LEU A 150 15.60 4.24 6.41
CA LEU A 150 16.98 4.71 6.58
C LEU A 150 17.18 5.36 7.96
N ARG A 151 16.23 6.20 8.40
CA ARG A 151 16.29 6.79 9.74
C ARG A 151 16.13 5.76 10.85
N SER A 152 15.28 4.75 10.65
CA SER A 152 15.11 3.64 11.60
C SER A 152 16.41 2.87 11.79
N GLU A 153 17.10 2.54 10.69
CA GLU A 153 18.40 1.86 10.75
C GLU A 153 19.46 2.72 11.45
N GLU A 154 19.47 4.03 11.23
CA GLU A 154 20.39 4.91 11.95
C GLU A 154 20.07 4.97 13.45
N LEU A 155 18.79 5.01 13.82
CA LEU A 155 18.37 4.96 15.22
C LEU A 155 18.75 3.63 15.88
N GLU A 156 18.53 2.51 15.21
CA GLU A 156 18.95 1.18 15.69
C GLU A 156 20.46 1.12 15.91
N LYS A 157 21.27 1.67 14.99
CA LYS A 157 22.73 1.77 15.17
C LYS A 157 23.11 2.60 16.40
N ARG A 158 22.43 3.73 16.62
CA ARG A 158 22.66 4.58 17.79
C ARG A 158 22.27 3.87 19.08
N ILE A 159 21.16 3.13 19.09
CA ILE A 159 20.73 2.31 20.22
C ILE A 159 21.75 1.22 20.51
N GLY A 160 22.20 0.48 19.49
CA GLY A 160 23.26 -0.52 19.65
C GLY A 160 24.54 0.07 20.24
N SER A 161 24.97 1.24 19.76
CA SER A 161 26.14 1.92 20.34
C SER A 161 25.96 2.40 21.79
N LEU A 162 24.72 2.63 22.22
CA LEU A 162 24.40 2.97 23.60
C LEU A 162 24.39 1.70 24.47
N ASP A 163 23.84 0.60 23.97
CA ASP A 163 23.91 -0.70 24.64
C ASP A 163 25.37 -1.13 24.86
N ASP A 164 26.23 -1.02 23.85
CA ASP A 164 27.67 -1.33 23.97
C ASP A 164 28.35 -0.51 25.08
N LYS A 165 28.00 0.78 25.19
CA LYS A 165 28.52 1.67 26.24
C LYS A 165 27.99 1.29 27.62
N LEU A 166 26.72 0.90 27.72
CA LEU A 166 26.12 0.43 28.97
C LEU A 166 26.77 -0.87 29.43
N ASP A 167 27.02 -1.80 28.53
CA ASP A 167 27.73 -3.05 28.83
C ASP A 167 29.16 -2.78 29.30
N SER A 168 29.89 -1.85 28.68
CA SER A 168 31.22 -1.43 29.16
C SER A 168 31.15 -0.88 30.59
N ILE A 169 30.18 -0.02 30.90
CA ILE A 169 30.00 0.53 32.24
C ILE A 169 29.66 -0.58 33.24
N LEU A 170 28.83 -1.55 32.84
CA LEU A 170 28.47 -2.69 33.68
C LEU A 170 29.71 -3.53 34.04
N VAL A 171 30.57 -3.81 33.06
CA VAL A 171 31.83 -4.54 33.27
C VAL A 171 32.77 -3.77 34.19
N ASP A 172 32.94 -2.46 33.96
CA ASP A 172 33.77 -1.60 34.80
C ASP A 172 33.27 -1.56 36.26
N LEU A 173 31.95 -1.51 36.46
CA LEU A 173 31.32 -1.57 37.78
C LEU A 173 31.49 -2.93 38.47
N GLN A 174 31.49 -4.03 37.72
CA GLN A 174 31.77 -5.36 38.27
C GLN A 174 33.25 -5.55 38.62
N ALA A 175 34.17 -4.92 37.88
CA ALA A 175 35.61 -4.95 38.15
C ALA A 175 36.03 -4.02 39.31
N LEU A 176 35.28 -2.96 39.56
CA LEU A 176 35.54 -2.00 40.65
C LEU A 176 35.75 -2.63 42.04
N PRO A 177 34.88 -3.52 42.56
CA PRO A 177 35.07 -4.10 43.89
C PRO A 177 36.32 -4.98 44.03
N SER A 178 36.74 -5.68 42.98
CA SER A 178 37.96 -6.49 43.01
C SER A 178 39.22 -5.61 43.01
N LEU A 179 39.23 -4.54 42.20
CA LEU A 179 40.29 -3.53 42.20
C LEU A 179 40.36 -2.79 43.54
N LEU A 180 39.21 -2.44 44.14
CA LEU A 180 39.14 -1.80 45.45
C LEU A 180 39.67 -2.74 46.55
N SER A 181 39.32 -4.02 46.51
CA SER A 181 39.84 -5.04 47.43
C SER A 181 41.36 -5.21 47.30
N GLN A 182 41.88 -5.20 46.07
CA GLN A 182 43.32 -5.20 45.81
C GLN A 182 44.01 -3.94 46.35
N ALA A 183 43.45 -2.75 46.12
CA ALA A 183 44.02 -1.51 46.63
C ALA A 183 44.02 -1.45 48.16
N VAL A 184 42.93 -1.89 48.81
CA VAL A 184 42.83 -1.95 50.28
C VAL A 184 43.84 -2.94 50.85
N THR A 185 43.97 -4.12 50.26
CA THR A 185 44.95 -5.12 50.72
C THR A 185 46.38 -4.66 50.48
N GLN A 186 46.67 -4.00 49.35
CA GLN A 186 47.97 -3.40 49.05
C GLN A 186 48.31 -2.30 50.08
N GLN A 187 47.40 -1.37 50.33
CA GLN A 187 47.59 -0.29 51.30
C GLN A 187 47.78 -0.82 52.72
N HIS A 188 47.06 -1.87 53.10
CA HIS A 188 47.23 -2.49 54.41
C HIS A 188 48.58 -3.20 54.54
N LYS A 189 49.06 -3.82 53.45
CA LYS A 189 50.38 -4.46 53.39
C LYS A 189 51.51 -3.42 53.44
N ASP A 190 51.40 -2.34 52.66
CA ASP A 190 52.35 -1.23 52.67
C ASP A 190 52.38 -0.51 54.04
N PHE A 191 51.22 -0.39 54.70
CA PHE A 191 51.14 0.14 56.07
C PHE A 191 51.80 -0.81 57.09
N LEU A 192 51.58 -2.12 56.96
CA LEU A 192 52.22 -3.14 57.80
C LEU A 192 53.74 -3.22 57.57
N ASP A 193 54.21 -3.12 56.33
CA ASP A 193 55.64 -3.06 56.00
C ASP A 193 56.26 -1.74 56.51
N GLY A 194 55.53 -0.63 56.43
CA GLY A 194 55.88 0.63 57.08
C GLY A 194 55.93 0.54 58.61
N LEU A 195 55.10 -0.29 59.24
CA LEU A 195 55.13 -0.54 60.69
C LEU A 195 56.27 -1.49 61.10
N LEU A 196 56.58 -2.50 60.27
CA LEU A 196 57.73 -3.38 60.43
C LEU A 196 59.06 -2.62 60.35
N HIS A 197 59.13 -1.54 59.55
CA HIS A 197 60.30 -0.66 59.53
C HIS A 197 60.48 0.16 60.83
N TRP A 198 59.42 0.37 61.63
CA TRP A 198 59.48 1.08 62.92
C TRP A 198 59.73 0.16 64.13
N VAL A 199 59.75 -1.16 63.98
CA VAL A 199 60.10 -2.10 65.05
C VAL A 199 61.61 -2.35 65.02
N PRO A 200 62.40 -1.94 66.03
CA PRO A 200 63.81 -2.28 66.07
C PRO A 200 63.95 -3.78 66.35
N ALA A 201 64.27 -4.54 65.30
CA ALA A 201 64.57 -5.96 65.37
C ALA A 201 65.77 -6.19 66.31
N ARG A 202 65.49 -6.62 67.54
CA ARG A 202 66.51 -7.12 68.46
C ARG A 202 66.62 -8.63 68.30
N CYS A 203 67.67 -9.00 67.57
CA CYS A 203 68.52 -10.18 67.78
C CYS A 203 67.93 -11.56 67.48
N GLN A 204 68.37 -12.15 66.36
CA GLN A 204 68.89 -13.52 66.42
C GLN A 204 69.97 -13.73 65.37
N ARG A 205 71.20 -13.95 65.86
CA ARG A 205 72.41 -14.20 65.07
C ARG A 205 72.74 -15.68 65.14
N SER A 206 73.01 -16.23 63.95
CA SER A 206 73.84 -17.41 63.62
C SER A 206 73.45 -18.81 64.12
N LEU A 207 73.13 -19.69 63.17
CA LEU A 207 73.89 -20.94 62.97
C LEU A 207 73.67 -21.49 61.55
N SER A 208 74.70 -21.49 60.71
CA SER A 208 74.75 -22.30 59.48
C SER A 208 76.18 -22.69 59.19
N THR A 209 76.47 -23.99 59.31
CA THR A 209 77.68 -24.66 58.86
C THR A 209 77.26 -25.72 57.85
N ALA A 210 77.73 -25.61 56.61
CA ALA A 210 77.67 -26.66 55.61
C ALA A 210 78.81 -27.67 55.84
N PRO A 211 78.73 -28.89 55.25
CA PRO A 211 79.81 -29.24 54.34
C PRO A 211 79.37 -30.00 53.06
N GLN A 212 80.34 -30.03 52.16
CA GLN A 212 80.30 -30.35 50.74
C GLN A 212 80.15 -31.85 50.40
N THR A 213 79.69 -32.08 49.17
CA THR A 213 79.66 -33.34 48.43
C THR A 213 81.02 -33.67 47.79
N ILE A 214 81.41 -34.94 47.81
CA ILE A 214 82.48 -35.54 46.97
C ILE A 214 81.89 -36.83 46.34
N PRO A 215 82.00 -37.04 45.02
CA PRO A 215 81.91 -38.34 44.38
C PRO A 215 83.30 -38.87 43.97
N TYR A 216 83.45 -40.19 43.87
CA TYR A 216 84.64 -40.84 43.29
C TYR A 216 84.26 -41.58 42.00
N SER A 217 85.15 -41.45 41.00
CA SER A 217 85.22 -42.04 39.64
C SER A 217 84.48 -41.30 38.52
#